data_AF-A0A5D3FBL4-F1
#
_entry.id   AF-A0A5D3FBL4-F1
#
_cell.length_a   1.000
_cell.length_b   1.000
_cell.length_c   1.000
_cell.angle_alpha   90.00
_cell.angle_beta   90.00
_cell.angle_gamma   90.00
#
_symmetry.space_group_name_H-M   'P 1'
#
loop_
_entity.id
_entity.type
_entity.pdbx_description
1 polymer ?
#
loop_
_entity_poly.entity_id
_entity_poly.type
_entity_poly.pdbx_seq_one_letter_code
_entity_poly.pdbx_strand_id
1 'polypeptide(L)'
;MANEATGTVYALVDPRTNAVRYIGATTRPLKTRLQGHLKSRVPRVKAWVDELSASDVIPRIEAITEGVAARDLQEAERAEITRRLIAGEKLLNESATATARKHIEHQRQLARQERHRAAWEHAAHQVRNAVGGPLPPGDITPIPLNEAARTAYGSMLQIMNAPDEAFDSSCGDRKLSRSTHLMLMRETAGEELWRSTQARWGRLRSAADKSFDTVLAGRVHSVFANRWTDLNVAPRYLALVPWGMVAVGPWAALAERAGMDASGQDFIDWVSDDPSVREALTVLLLRSDGRMGPLSVLDDYDRVMRPSTGLVALTAAHHPGFEMPDVLGAEVRGFIEVLQRGDLLTPGIVELLLKLAPEALDNILGPDLAASIDSQLGLPAGTSCDVLTALLKRRSAWQLRDLDRVVARAQGAFPTITTPDFTRWTGSTAPMFQAIVAALVASEHLPAPIGTAPDDLVDRVRALWRGGLEPDDYPFIPASRFV
;
A
#
# COMPACT_ATOMS: atom_id res chain seq x y z
N MET A 1 -26.77 -60.33 8.41
CA MET A 1 -26.24 -58.95 8.35
C MET A 1 -26.80 -58.22 9.56
N ALA A 2 -25.95 -57.73 10.47
CA ALA A 2 -26.43 -56.92 11.59
C ALA A 2 -26.93 -55.58 11.03
N ASN A 3 -28.15 -55.16 11.40
CA ASN A 3 -28.62 -53.83 11.05
C ASN A 3 -27.68 -52.82 11.71
N GLU A 4 -26.91 -52.11 10.89
CA GLU A 4 -26.07 -51.00 11.36
C GLU A 4 -26.98 -49.97 12.01
N ALA A 5 -26.68 -49.58 13.25
CA ALA A 5 -27.50 -48.63 13.97
C ALA A 5 -27.48 -47.28 13.24
N THR A 6 -28.66 -46.72 12.96
CA THR A 6 -28.81 -45.39 12.35
C THR A 6 -29.35 -44.38 13.36
N GLY A 7 -29.25 -43.09 13.04
CA GLY A 7 -29.86 -42.01 13.79
C GLY A 7 -30.27 -40.85 12.91
N THR A 8 -30.59 -39.72 13.56
CA THR A 8 -31.16 -38.53 12.93
C THR A 8 -30.39 -37.28 13.37
N VAL A 9 -30.02 -36.44 12.39
CA VAL A 9 -29.66 -35.03 12.62
C VAL A 9 -30.95 -34.22 12.65
N TYR A 10 -31.14 -33.40 13.68
CA TYR A 10 -32.37 -32.64 13.92
C TYR A 10 -32.09 -31.16 14.25
N ALA A 11 -33.11 -30.33 14.05
CA ALA A 11 -33.16 -28.94 14.49
C ALA A 11 -34.10 -28.78 15.70
N LEU A 12 -33.77 -27.85 16.60
CA LEU A 12 -34.79 -27.19 17.44
C LEU A 12 -35.15 -25.84 16.81
N VAL A 13 -36.44 -25.63 16.61
CA VAL A 13 -37.01 -24.48 15.91
C VAL A 13 -37.81 -23.64 16.91
N ASP A 14 -37.59 -22.33 16.90
CA ASP A 14 -38.40 -21.36 17.65
C ASP A 14 -39.80 -21.28 17.01
N PRO A 15 -40.87 -21.69 17.70
CA PRO A 15 -42.21 -21.73 17.11
C PRO A 15 -42.78 -20.34 16.80
N ARG A 16 -42.24 -19.28 17.41
CA ARG A 16 -42.72 -17.90 17.22
C ARG A 16 -42.24 -17.32 15.90
N THR A 17 -41.04 -17.70 15.46
CA THR A 17 -40.37 -17.10 14.28
C THR A 17 -39.97 -18.12 13.22
N ASN A 18 -40.19 -19.42 13.47
CA ASN A 18 -39.66 -20.53 12.67
C ASN A 18 -38.12 -20.52 12.50
N ALA A 19 -37.37 -19.84 13.38
CA ALA A 19 -35.91 -19.80 13.29
C ALA A 19 -35.29 -21.05 13.92
N VAL A 20 -34.33 -21.67 13.24
CA VAL A 20 -33.56 -22.77 13.84
C VAL A 20 -32.60 -22.19 14.88
N ARG A 21 -32.63 -22.73 16.09
CA ARG A 21 -31.82 -22.27 17.22
C ARG A 21 -30.79 -23.29 17.68
N TYR A 22 -30.96 -24.56 17.34
CA TYR A 22 -30.03 -25.61 17.77
C TYR A 22 -30.04 -26.73 16.74
N ILE A 23 -28.86 -27.28 16.44
CA ILE A 23 -28.71 -28.49 15.63
C ILE A 23 -28.13 -29.57 16.53
N GLY A 24 -28.64 -30.79 16.45
CA GLY A 24 -28.03 -31.93 17.15
C GLY A 24 -28.18 -33.24 16.40
N ALA A 25 -27.45 -34.25 16.82
CA ALA A 25 -27.68 -35.64 16.40
C ALA A 25 -28.23 -36.50 17.53
N THR A 26 -29.00 -37.54 17.19
CA THR A 26 -29.46 -38.56 18.15
C THR A 26 -29.76 -39.90 17.47
N THR A 27 -29.53 -41.00 18.19
CA THR A 27 -30.02 -42.35 17.83
C THR A 27 -31.35 -42.69 18.52
N ARG A 28 -31.90 -41.79 19.35
CA ARG A 28 -33.16 -41.97 20.08
C ARG A 28 -34.32 -41.32 19.31
N PRO A 29 -35.58 -41.75 19.53
CA PRO A 29 -36.73 -41.05 18.96
C PRO A 29 -36.73 -39.55 19.30
N LEU A 30 -37.06 -38.69 18.33
CA LEU A 30 -37.01 -37.24 18.48
C LEU A 30 -37.85 -36.73 19.66
N LYS A 31 -39.01 -37.34 19.93
CA LYS A 31 -39.85 -37.01 21.10
C LYS A 31 -39.09 -37.15 22.43
N THR A 32 -38.34 -38.23 22.59
CA THR A 32 -37.50 -38.47 23.77
C THR A 32 -36.35 -37.47 23.82
N ARG A 33 -35.75 -37.13 22.68
CA ARG A 33 -34.67 -36.15 22.62
C ARG A 33 -35.13 -34.74 22.97
N LEU A 34 -36.31 -34.33 22.51
CA LEU A 34 -36.93 -33.04 22.85
C LEU A 34 -37.16 -32.92 24.36
N GLN A 35 -37.70 -33.95 25.01
CA GLN A 35 -37.86 -33.96 26.47
C GLN A 35 -36.52 -33.76 27.21
N GLY A 36 -35.42 -34.27 26.66
CA GLY A 36 -34.08 -34.03 27.18
C GLY A 36 -33.64 -32.57 27.08
N HIS A 37 -33.97 -31.88 25.98
CA HIS A 37 -33.67 -30.47 25.78
C HIS A 37 -34.51 -29.55 26.67
N LEU A 38 -35.78 -29.88 26.91
CA LEU A 38 -36.64 -29.16 27.86
C LEU A 38 -36.08 -29.18 29.30
N LYS A 39 -35.24 -30.19 29.62
CA LYS A 39 -34.55 -30.34 30.90
C LYS A 39 -33.04 -30.04 30.79
N SER A 40 -32.61 -29.38 29.71
CA SER A 40 -31.19 -29.15 29.44
C SER A 40 -30.53 -28.35 30.56
N ARG A 41 -29.30 -28.73 30.91
CA ARG A 41 -28.44 -27.96 31.83
C ARG A 41 -27.48 -27.02 31.10
N VAL A 42 -27.47 -27.04 29.76
CA VAL A 42 -26.64 -26.14 28.95
C VAL A 42 -27.21 -24.72 29.09
N PRO A 43 -26.48 -23.75 29.70
CA PRO A 43 -27.07 -22.48 30.11
C PRO A 43 -27.80 -21.72 28.99
N ARG A 44 -27.23 -21.68 27.77
CA ARG A 44 -27.85 -20.99 26.62
C ARG A 44 -29.13 -21.66 26.13
N VAL A 45 -29.16 -23.00 26.09
CA VAL A 45 -30.37 -23.74 25.69
C VAL A 45 -31.43 -23.62 26.78
N LYS A 46 -31.03 -23.72 28.06
CA LYS A 46 -31.94 -23.55 29.19
C LYS A 46 -32.57 -22.16 29.20
N ALA A 47 -31.77 -21.10 29.09
CA ALA A 47 -32.28 -19.73 29.07
C ALA A 47 -33.29 -19.51 27.93
N TRP A 48 -33.00 -20.02 26.73
CA TRP A 48 -33.92 -19.95 25.58
C TRP A 48 -35.21 -20.75 25.79
N VAL A 49 -35.13 -21.95 26.39
CA VAL A 49 -36.32 -22.76 26.72
C VAL A 49 -37.17 -22.10 27.81
N ASP A 50 -36.54 -21.54 28.84
CA ASP A 50 -37.22 -20.82 29.92
C ASP A 50 -37.94 -19.57 29.36
N GLU A 51 -37.31 -18.84 28.43
CA GLU A 51 -37.93 -17.70 27.71
C GLU A 51 -39.17 -18.12 26.91
N LEU A 52 -39.10 -19.21 26.16
CA LEU A 52 -40.24 -19.76 25.41
C LEU A 52 -41.37 -20.18 26.36
N SER A 53 -41.02 -20.84 27.47
CA SER A 53 -41.99 -21.31 28.47
C SER A 53 -42.73 -20.16 29.14
N ALA A 54 -42.06 -19.03 29.38
CA ALA A 54 -42.70 -17.82 29.90
C ALA A 54 -43.76 -17.22 28.95
N SER A 55 -43.74 -17.63 27.67
CA SER A 55 -44.75 -17.28 26.66
C SER A 55 -45.70 -18.44 26.33
N ASP A 56 -45.78 -19.46 27.21
CA ASP A 56 -46.59 -20.68 27.03
C ASP A 56 -46.33 -21.44 25.72
N VAL A 57 -45.11 -21.34 25.17
CA VAL A 57 -44.69 -22.08 23.97
C VAL A 57 -43.48 -22.96 24.25
N ILE A 58 -43.30 -24.03 23.46
CA ILE A 58 -42.15 -24.93 23.56
C ILE A 58 -41.44 -25.06 22.21
N PRO A 59 -40.11 -25.32 22.16
CA PRO A 59 -39.40 -25.58 20.92
C PRO A 59 -40.04 -26.73 20.12
N ARG A 60 -40.09 -26.58 18.79
CA ARG A 60 -40.37 -27.68 17.87
C ARG A 60 -39.07 -28.44 17.58
N ILE A 61 -39.15 -29.76 17.46
CA ILE A 61 -38.02 -30.59 17.00
C ILE A 61 -38.35 -31.13 15.60
N GLU A 62 -37.41 -30.99 14.66
CA GLU A 62 -37.60 -31.39 13.27
C GLU A 62 -36.41 -32.23 12.79
N ALA A 63 -36.70 -33.33 12.10
CA ALA A 63 -35.66 -34.10 11.42
C ALA A 63 -35.11 -33.30 10.23
N ILE A 64 -33.79 -33.23 10.12
CA ILE A 64 -33.09 -32.65 8.97
C ILE A 64 -32.61 -33.77 8.05
N THR A 65 -31.96 -34.78 8.63
CA THR A 65 -31.47 -35.95 7.91
C THR A 65 -31.67 -37.18 8.77
N GLU A 66 -32.50 -38.12 8.28
CA GLU A 66 -32.75 -39.40 8.93
C GLU A 66 -31.87 -40.50 8.32
N GLY A 67 -31.70 -41.61 9.04
CA GLY A 67 -31.00 -42.79 8.52
C GLY A 67 -29.47 -42.64 8.44
N VAL A 68 -28.87 -41.65 9.12
CA VAL A 68 -27.42 -41.47 9.16
C VAL A 68 -26.80 -42.59 10.00
N ALA A 69 -25.79 -43.28 9.49
CA ALA A 69 -25.10 -44.33 10.26
C ALA A 69 -24.56 -43.75 11.58
N ALA A 70 -24.67 -44.50 12.68
CA ALA A 70 -24.36 -43.97 14.01
C ALA A 70 -22.93 -43.46 14.15
N ARG A 71 -21.98 -44.06 13.40
CA ARG A 71 -20.57 -43.62 13.34
C ARG A 71 -20.37 -42.25 12.68
N ASP A 72 -21.28 -41.85 11.79
CA ASP A 72 -21.18 -40.64 10.97
C ASP A 72 -22.04 -39.48 11.52
N LEU A 73 -22.88 -39.74 12.53
CA LEU A 73 -23.83 -38.77 13.10
C LEU A 73 -23.17 -37.47 13.57
N GLN A 74 -22.00 -37.56 14.20
CA GLN A 74 -21.30 -36.39 14.71
C GLN A 74 -20.73 -35.52 13.58
N GLU A 75 -20.26 -36.15 12.50
CA GLU A 75 -19.79 -35.44 11.31
C GLU A 75 -20.96 -34.76 10.60
N ALA A 76 -22.08 -35.46 10.42
CA ALA A 76 -23.29 -34.91 9.83
C ALA A 76 -23.86 -33.72 10.65
N GLU A 77 -23.86 -33.81 11.99
CA GLU A 77 -24.23 -32.70 12.88
C GLU A 77 -23.30 -31.49 12.67
N ARG A 78 -21.98 -31.69 12.65
CA ARG A 78 -20.99 -30.62 12.45
C ARG A 78 -21.12 -29.97 11.07
N ALA A 79 -21.38 -30.75 10.04
CA ALA A 79 -21.60 -30.27 8.68
C ALA A 79 -22.85 -29.37 8.62
N GLU A 80 -23.95 -29.80 9.23
CA GLU A 80 -25.19 -29.02 9.25
C GLU A 80 -25.07 -27.74 10.09
N ILE A 81 -24.42 -27.80 11.27
CA ILE A 81 -24.09 -26.60 12.07
C ILE A 81 -23.29 -25.61 11.23
N THR A 82 -22.24 -26.09 10.55
CA THR A 82 -21.37 -25.24 9.72
C THR A 82 -22.15 -24.59 8.58
N ARG A 83 -22.98 -25.35 7.87
CA ARG A 83 -23.83 -24.86 6.79
C ARG A 83 -24.76 -23.74 7.25
N ARG A 84 -25.43 -23.93 8.39
CA ARG A 84 -26.38 -22.96 8.98
C ARG A 84 -25.67 -21.69 9.49
N LEU A 85 -24.51 -21.83 10.12
CA LEU A 85 -23.70 -20.69 10.55
C LEU A 85 -23.19 -19.86 9.36
N ILE A 86 -22.79 -20.51 8.26
CA ILE A 86 -22.41 -19.83 7.01
C ILE A 86 -23.61 -19.07 6.41
N ALA A 87 -24.83 -19.62 6.54
CA ALA A 87 -26.07 -18.95 6.14
C ALA A 87 -26.49 -17.78 7.06
N GLY A 88 -25.72 -17.47 8.12
CA GLY A 88 -26.01 -16.38 9.04
C GLY A 88 -27.01 -16.72 10.15
N GLU A 89 -27.38 -17.99 10.31
CA GLU A 89 -28.30 -18.41 11.37
C GLU A 89 -27.61 -18.34 12.76
N LYS A 90 -28.34 -17.83 13.76
CA LYS A 90 -27.84 -17.69 15.13
C LYS A 90 -28.12 -18.96 15.95
N LEU A 91 -27.21 -19.93 15.89
CA LEU A 91 -27.31 -21.19 16.64
C LEU A 91 -26.79 -21.06 18.08
N LEU A 92 -27.46 -21.72 19.02
CA LEU A 92 -27.11 -21.78 20.44
C LEU A 92 -25.87 -22.65 20.71
N ASN A 93 -25.53 -23.55 19.79
CA ASN A 93 -24.35 -24.41 19.84
C ASN A 93 -23.23 -23.97 18.86
N GLU A 94 -23.16 -22.67 18.52
CA GLU A 94 -22.11 -22.09 17.67
C GLU A 94 -20.67 -22.35 18.15
N SER A 95 -20.48 -22.62 19.45
CA SER A 95 -19.17 -22.93 20.02
C SER A 95 -18.65 -24.30 19.62
N ALA A 96 -19.49 -25.15 19.02
CA ALA A 96 -19.14 -26.53 18.67
C ALA A 96 -18.29 -26.65 17.39
N THR A 97 -18.15 -25.59 16.58
CA THR A 97 -17.46 -25.69 15.28
C THR A 97 -16.43 -24.56 15.05
N ALA A 98 -15.18 -24.82 15.43
CA ALA A 98 -14.03 -23.98 15.07
C ALA A 98 -13.94 -23.74 13.55
N THR A 99 -14.36 -24.70 12.72
CA THR A 99 -14.41 -24.61 11.25
C THR A 99 -15.35 -23.49 10.77
N ALA A 100 -16.55 -23.37 11.32
CA ALA A 100 -17.49 -22.33 10.93
C ALA A 100 -16.96 -20.92 11.28
N ARG A 101 -16.33 -20.78 12.46
CA ARG A 101 -15.67 -19.52 12.86
C ARG A 101 -14.55 -19.13 11.90
N LYS A 102 -13.69 -20.09 11.52
CA LYS A 102 -12.63 -19.86 10.52
C LYS A 102 -13.22 -19.44 9.16
N HIS A 103 -14.31 -20.06 8.72
CA HIS A 103 -14.96 -19.68 7.46
C HIS A 103 -15.57 -18.27 7.54
N ILE A 104 -16.31 -17.94 8.60
CA ILE A 104 -16.89 -16.60 8.80
C ILE A 104 -15.78 -15.54 8.88
N GLU A 105 -14.69 -15.82 9.60
CA GLU A 105 -13.54 -14.91 9.69
C GLU A 105 -12.87 -14.73 8.33
N HIS A 106 -12.68 -15.80 7.57
CA HIS A 106 -12.13 -15.73 6.23
C HIS A 106 -13.04 -14.90 5.30
N GLN A 107 -14.36 -15.08 5.34
CA GLN A 107 -15.31 -14.27 4.58
C GLN A 107 -15.26 -12.79 4.99
N ARG A 108 -15.16 -12.50 6.30
CA ARG A 108 -14.99 -11.12 6.80
C ARG A 108 -13.67 -10.51 6.34
N GLN A 109 -12.60 -11.29 6.30
CA GLN A 109 -11.30 -10.87 5.79
C GLN A 109 -11.37 -10.57 4.30
N LEU A 110 -11.98 -11.44 3.49
CA LEU A 110 -12.20 -11.20 2.06
C LEU A 110 -13.06 -9.95 1.83
N ALA A 111 -14.17 -9.80 2.55
CA ALA A 111 -15.02 -8.61 2.46
C ALA A 111 -14.31 -7.33 2.95
N ARG A 112 -13.36 -7.43 3.89
CA ARG A 112 -12.52 -6.30 4.30
C ARG A 112 -11.50 -5.96 3.21
N GLN A 113 -10.86 -6.96 2.61
CA GLN A 113 -9.92 -6.78 1.50
C GLN A 113 -10.62 -6.16 0.28
N GLU A 114 -11.81 -6.63 -0.07
CA GLU A 114 -12.58 -6.07 -1.19
C GLU A 114 -13.00 -4.62 -0.94
N ARG A 115 -13.49 -4.30 0.27
CA ARG A 115 -13.79 -2.90 0.63
C ARG A 115 -12.56 -2.01 0.62
N HIS A 116 -11.41 -2.52 1.05
CA HIS A 116 -10.14 -1.79 1.02
C HIS A 116 -9.66 -1.56 -0.41
N ARG A 117 -9.74 -2.58 -1.27
CA ARG A 117 -9.46 -2.47 -2.71
C ARG A 117 -10.36 -1.45 -3.40
N ALA A 118 -11.68 -1.53 -3.19
CA ALA A 118 -12.64 -0.58 -3.77
C ALA A 118 -12.39 0.87 -3.29
N ALA A 119 -11.96 1.05 -2.03
CA ALA A 119 -11.55 2.34 -1.51
C ALA A 119 -10.29 2.87 -2.22
N TRP A 120 -9.28 2.02 -2.47
CA TRP A 120 -8.10 2.39 -3.25
C TRP A 120 -8.44 2.70 -4.71
N GLU A 121 -9.32 1.93 -5.35
CA GLU A 121 -9.80 2.19 -6.71
C GLU A 121 -10.47 3.56 -6.81
N HIS A 122 -11.38 3.87 -5.88
CA HIS A 122 -12.03 5.17 -5.81
C HIS A 122 -11.03 6.32 -5.62
N ALA A 123 -10.08 6.18 -4.69
CA ALA A 123 -9.03 7.17 -4.48
C ALA A 123 -8.12 7.32 -5.71
N ALA A 124 -7.79 6.21 -6.39
CA ALA A 124 -6.94 6.20 -7.57
C ALA A 124 -7.56 6.99 -8.72
N HIS A 125 -8.87 6.82 -8.97
CA HIS A 125 -9.59 7.62 -9.97
C HIS A 125 -9.65 9.10 -9.60
N GLN A 126 -9.90 9.45 -8.32
CA GLN A 126 -9.87 10.86 -7.89
C GLN A 126 -8.48 11.49 -8.08
N VAL A 127 -7.41 10.78 -7.70
CA VAL A 127 -6.04 11.23 -7.92
C VAL A 127 -5.74 11.43 -9.41
N ARG A 128 -6.12 10.46 -10.25
CA ARG A 128 -5.92 10.53 -11.71
C ARG A 128 -6.67 11.71 -12.34
N ASN A 129 -7.89 11.98 -11.89
CA ASN A 129 -8.71 13.09 -12.36
C ASN A 129 -8.15 14.45 -11.92
N ALA A 130 -7.61 14.52 -10.70
CA ALA A 130 -7.01 15.76 -10.17
C ALA A 130 -5.66 16.06 -10.83
N VAL A 131 -4.74 15.10 -10.83
CA VAL A 131 -3.32 15.35 -11.17
C VAL A 131 -3.01 15.12 -12.65
N GLY A 132 -3.81 14.32 -13.36
CA GLY A 132 -3.60 14.05 -14.79
C GLY A 132 -2.60 12.92 -15.10
N GLY A 133 -1.91 12.39 -14.10
CA GLY A 133 -0.93 11.32 -14.24
C GLY A 133 0.48 11.67 -13.73
N PRO A 134 1.48 10.82 -13.99
CA PRO A 134 2.88 11.09 -13.63
C PRO A 134 3.45 12.24 -14.45
N LEU A 135 4.52 12.85 -13.93
CA LEU A 135 5.28 13.84 -14.69
C LEU A 135 5.81 13.23 -16.01
N PRO A 136 5.69 13.95 -17.14
CA PRO A 136 6.27 13.51 -18.40
C PRO A 136 7.79 13.31 -18.30
N PRO A 137 8.34 12.33 -19.04
CA PRO A 137 9.78 12.03 -19.02
C PRO A 137 10.64 13.25 -19.38
N GLY A 138 10.13 14.14 -20.24
CA GLY A 138 10.88 15.25 -20.82
C GLY A 138 11.90 14.76 -21.86
N ASP A 139 12.87 15.62 -22.19
CA ASP A 139 13.91 15.32 -23.18
C ASP A 139 15.00 14.38 -22.62
N ILE A 140 14.63 13.11 -22.42
CA ILE A 140 15.55 12.08 -21.94
C ILE A 140 16.48 11.65 -23.08
N THR A 141 17.79 11.79 -22.86
CA THR A 141 18.80 11.37 -23.85
C THR A 141 19.04 9.86 -23.76
N PRO A 142 18.92 9.10 -24.88
CA PRO A 142 19.21 7.68 -24.89
C PRO A 142 20.62 7.35 -24.38
N ILE A 143 20.74 6.29 -23.57
CA ILE A 143 22.01 5.88 -22.96
C ILE A 143 22.66 4.80 -23.84
N PRO A 144 23.71 5.11 -24.62
CA PRO A 144 24.33 4.11 -25.49
C PRO A 144 24.89 2.94 -24.67
N LEU A 145 24.65 1.73 -25.18
CA LEU A 145 25.32 0.53 -24.67
C LEU A 145 26.82 0.64 -24.96
N ASN A 146 27.66 0.50 -23.93
CA ASN A 146 29.12 0.45 -24.11
C ASN A 146 29.55 -0.81 -24.88
N GLU A 147 30.75 -0.80 -25.44
CA GLU A 147 31.26 -1.92 -26.26
C GLU A 147 31.39 -3.23 -25.45
N ALA A 148 31.74 -3.13 -24.17
CA ALA A 148 31.84 -4.28 -23.27
C ALA A 148 30.49 -4.98 -23.08
N ALA A 149 29.41 -4.25 -22.78
CA ALA A 149 28.07 -4.80 -22.63
C ALA A 149 27.53 -5.34 -23.96
N ARG A 150 27.82 -4.68 -25.10
CA ARG A 150 27.45 -5.19 -26.44
C ARG A 150 28.14 -6.52 -26.73
N THR A 151 29.44 -6.62 -26.43
CA THR A 151 30.22 -7.84 -26.62
C THR A 151 29.68 -8.97 -25.75
N ALA A 152 29.48 -8.72 -24.46
CA ALA A 152 28.92 -9.71 -23.53
C ALA A 152 27.52 -10.18 -23.96
N TYR A 153 26.66 -9.27 -24.42
CA TYR A 153 25.35 -9.61 -24.97
C TYR A 153 25.44 -10.43 -26.27
N GLY A 154 26.39 -10.10 -27.16
CA GLY A 154 26.67 -10.88 -28.36
C GLY A 154 27.07 -12.33 -28.03
N SER A 155 27.96 -12.51 -27.05
CA SER A 155 28.33 -13.84 -26.54
C SER A 155 27.12 -14.58 -25.95
N MET A 156 26.25 -13.88 -25.20
CA MET A 156 25.01 -14.46 -24.68
C MET A 156 24.10 -14.97 -25.81
N LEU A 157 23.91 -14.19 -26.89
CA LEU A 157 23.11 -14.61 -28.04
C LEU A 157 23.70 -15.83 -28.75
N GLN A 158 25.02 -15.92 -28.85
CA GLN A 158 25.67 -17.13 -29.40
C GLN A 158 25.34 -18.36 -28.56
N ILE A 159 25.40 -18.28 -27.22
CA ILE A 159 25.03 -19.37 -26.30
C ILE A 159 23.53 -19.71 -26.41
N MET A 160 22.66 -18.70 -26.54
CA MET A 160 21.21 -18.90 -26.71
C MET A 160 20.85 -19.54 -28.05
N ASN A 161 21.67 -19.40 -29.09
CA ASN A 161 21.41 -19.97 -30.41
C ASN A 161 22.21 -21.25 -30.69
N ALA A 162 23.23 -21.55 -29.89
CA ALA A 162 24.02 -22.77 -30.03
C ALA A 162 23.16 -24.03 -29.71
N PRO A 163 23.37 -25.14 -30.44
CA PRO A 163 22.69 -26.41 -30.15
C PRO A 163 23.15 -26.96 -28.79
N ASP A 164 22.29 -27.71 -28.11
CA ASP A 164 22.59 -28.24 -26.77
C ASP A 164 23.85 -29.13 -26.77
N GLU A 165 24.09 -29.85 -27.87
CA GLU A 165 25.26 -30.71 -28.11
C GLU A 165 26.60 -29.96 -28.01
N ALA A 166 26.62 -28.65 -28.27
CA ALA A 166 27.83 -27.83 -28.18
C ALA A 166 28.32 -27.64 -26.73
N PHE A 167 27.44 -27.81 -25.74
CA PHE A 167 27.77 -27.65 -24.32
C PHE A 167 28.12 -28.97 -23.62
N ASP A 168 27.87 -30.12 -24.26
CA ASP A 168 28.22 -31.43 -23.70
C ASP A 168 29.70 -31.81 -23.89
N SER A 169 30.44 -31.09 -24.77
CA SER A 169 31.73 -31.55 -25.32
C SER A 169 32.99 -30.77 -24.87
N SER A 170 32.91 -29.64 -24.14
CA SER A 170 34.11 -28.85 -23.83
C SER A 170 34.85 -29.29 -22.56
N CYS A 171 36.15 -29.59 -22.71
CA CYS A 171 37.13 -30.01 -21.70
C CYS A 171 37.31 -29.03 -20.53
N GLY A 172 37.16 -29.52 -19.29
CA GLY A 172 37.53 -28.85 -18.03
C GLY A 172 36.75 -29.41 -16.81
N ASP A 173 37.37 -29.39 -15.62
CA ASP A 173 36.92 -30.09 -14.39
C ASP A 173 35.56 -29.67 -13.79
N ARG A 174 34.84 -28.70 -14.38
CA ARG A 174 33.46 -28.36 -13.99
C ARG A 174 32.62 -28.01 -15.21
N LYS A 175 31.82 -28.96 -15.69
CA LYS A 175 30.78 -28.70 -16.70
C LYS A 175 29.69 -27.81 -16.09
N LEU A 176 29.67 -26.52 -16.44
CA LEU A 176 28.54 -25.65 -16.14
C LEU A 176 27.43 -25.91 -17.14
N SER A 177 26.19 -26.01 -16.67
CA SER A 177 25.02 -26.13 -17.55
C SER A 177 24.90 -24.90 -18.47
N ARG A 178 24.25 -25.06 -19.62
CA ARG A 178 23.87 -23.94 -20.52
C ARG A 178 23.13 -22.82 -19.77
N SER A 179 22.21 -23.18 -18.87
CA SER A 179 21.48 -22.23 -18.03
C SER A 179 22.42 -21.42 -17.13
N THR A 180 23.45 -22.05 -16.56
CA THR A 180 24.44 -21.39 -15.70
C THR A 180 25.32 -20.45 -16.51
N HIS A 181 25.79 -20.87 -17.69
CA HIS A 181 26.53 -20.01 -18.61
C HIS A 181 25.72 -18.78 -19.03
N LEU A 182 24.44 -18.96 -19.38
CA LEU A 182 23.55 -17.85 -19.72
C LEU A 182 23.37 -16.88 -18.55
N MET A 183 23.18 -17.40 -17.33
CA MET A 183 23.06 -16.58 -16.12
C MET A 183 24.32 -15.74 -15.89
N LEU A 184 25.51 -16.35 -15.96
CA LEU A 184 26.80 -15.65 -15.76
C LEU A 184 27.07 -14.60 -16.85
N MET A 185 26.70 -14.87 -18.11
CA MET A 185 26.85 -13.89 -19.19
C MET A 185 25.86 -12.72 -19.04
N ARG A 186 24.63 -12.99 -18.57
CA ARG A 186 23.66 -11.93 -18.24
C ARG A 186 24.15 -11.04 -17.10
N GLU A 187 24.67 -11.65 -16.06
CA GLU A 187 25.22 -10.94 -14.90
C GLU A 187 26.42 -10.07 -15.31
N THR A 188 27.37 -10.63 -16.05
CA THR A 188 28.52 -9.88 -16.59
C THR A 188 28.07 -8.71 -17.47
N ALA A 189 27.17 -8.94 -18.43
CA ALA A 189 26.67 -7.89 -19.31
C ALA A 189 25.92 -6.81 -18.53
N GLY A 190 25.09 -7.21 -17.57
CA GLY A 190 24.34 -6.32 -16.68
C GLY A 190 25.26 -5.44 -15.85
N GLU A 191 26.30 -6.02 -15.26
CA GLU A 191 27.27 -5.32 -14.42
C GLU A 191 28.11 -4.31 -15.24
N GLU A 192 28.55 -4.67 -16.46
CA GLU A 192 29.23 -3.72 -17.35
C GLU A 192 28.33 -2.54 -17.76
N LEU A 193 27.04 -2.84 -17.95
CA LEU A 193 26.05 -1.82 -18.27
C LEU A 193 25.77 -0.93 -17.06
N TRP A 194 25.59 -1.51 -15.87
CA TRP A 194 25.41 -0.75 -14.63
C TRP A 194 26.61 0.15 -14.36
N ARG A 195 27.83 -0.39 -14.43
CA ARG A 195 29.06 0.36 -14.18
C ARG A 195 29.21 1.57 -15.10
N SER A 196 28.85 1.41 -16.38
CA SER A 196 28.95 2.49 -17.38
C SER A 196 27.82 3.53 -17.33
N THR A 197 26.71 3.21 -16.67
CA THR A 197 25.52 4.08 -16.65
C THR A 197 25.29 4.76 -15.31
N GLN A 198 25.67 4.14 -14.19
CA GLN A 198 25.39 4.62 -12.84
C GLN A 198 25.90 6.04 -12.54
N ALA A 199 27.00 6.47 -13.17
CA ALA A 199 27.58 7.80 -12.98
C ALA A 199 26.66 8.91 -13.54
N ARG A 200 25.88 8.59 -14.58
CA ARG A 200 24.94 9.54 -15.20
C ARG A 200 23.78 9.89 -14.28
N TRP A 201 23.50 9.03 -13.30
CA TRP A 201 22.42 9.22 -12.33
C TRP A 201 22.93 9.68 -10.97
N GLY A 202 24.13 10.28 -10.89
CA GLY A 202 24.74 10.71 -9.64
C GLY A 202 23.81 11.54 -8.74
N ARG A 203 23.05 12.47 -9.33
CA ARG A 203 22.03 13.27 -8.61
C ARG A 203 20.95 12.40 -7.97
N LEU A 204 20.30 11.54 -8.75
CA LEU A 204 19.28 10.64 -8.24
C LEU A 204 19.82 9.72 -7.14
N ARG A 205 21.00 9.14 -7.35
CA ARG A 205 21.66 8.26 -6.39
C ARG A 205 22.05 8.98 -5.11
N SER A 206 22.38 10.28 -5.18
CA SER A 206 22.69 11.09 -3.99
C SER A 206 21.45 11.42 -3.16
N ALA A 207 20.28 11.53 -3.80
CA ALA A 207 18.99 11.73 -3.11
C ALA A 207 18.41 10.42 -2.55
N ALA A 208 18.80 9.28 -3.13
CA ALA A 208 18.32 7.97 -2.74
C ALA A 208 19.29 7.24 -1.80
N ASP A 209 18.89 6.07 -1.31
CA ASP A 209 19.74 5.20 -0.49
C ASP A 209 20.25 3.97 -1.27
N LYS A 210 20.98 3.08 -0.58
CA LYS A 210 21.50 1.84 -1.16
C LYS A 210 20.41 0.89 -1.65
N SER A 211 19.22 0.93 -1.06
CA SER A 211 18.10 0.07 -1.45
C SER A 211 17.56 0.50 -2.80
N PHE A 212 17.43 1.81 -3.04
CA PHE A 212 17.10 2.33 -4.36
C PHE A 212 18.13 1.92 -5.41
N ASP A 213 19.42 2.12 -5.11
CA ASP A 213 20.53 1.73 -5.99
C ASP A 213 20.47 0.25 -6.37
N THR A 214 20.14 -0.61 -5.40
CA THR A 214 20.01 -2.06 -5.62
C THR A 214 18.87 -2.37 -6.59
N VAL A 215 17.71 -1.71 -6.43
CA VAL A 215 16.57 -1.87 -7.34
C VAL A 215 16.91 -1.34 -8.73
N LEU A 216 17.53 -0.17 -8.82
CA LEU A 216 17.93 0.45 -10.08
C LEU A 216 18.95 -0.42 -10.82
N ALA A 217 19.98 -0.94 -10.13
CA ALA A 217 20.94 -1.88 -10.70
C ALA A 217 20.25 -3.16 -11.19
N GLY A 218 19.34 -3.73 -10.39
CA GLY A 218 18.53 -4.87 -10.81
C GLY A 218 17.72 -4.62 -12.09
N ARG A 219 17.19 -3.40 -12.27
CA ARG A 219 16.48 -2.98 -13.50
C ARG A 219 17.42 -2.87 -14.69
N VAL A 220 18.60 -2.29 -14.49
CA VAL A 220 19.62 -2.21 -15.54
C VAL A 220 20.09 -3.62 -15.94
N HIS A 221 20.32 -4.52 -14.98
CA HIS A 221 20.68 -5.91 -15.25
C HIS A 221 19.55 -6.64 -15.98
N SER A 222 18.28 -6.33 -15.66
CA SER A 222 17.12 -6.94 -16.31
C SER A 222 17.02 -6.63 -17.80
N VAL A 223 17.73 -5.60 -18.30
CA VAL A 223 17.89 -5.40 -19.74
C VAL A 223 18.27 -6.72 -20.38
N PHE A 224 19.32 -7.40 -19.94
CA PHE A 224 19.75 -8.63 -20.60
C PHE A 224 19.04 -9.90 -20.13
N ALA A 225 18.07 -9.80 -19.21
CA ALA A 225 17.26 -10.95 -18.80
C ALA A 225 16.35 -11.44 -19.93
N ASN A 226 15.90 -10.53 -20.79
CA ASN A 226 15.01 -10.81 -21.91
C ASN A 226 15.74 -10.77 -23.25
N ARG A 227 15.26 -11.56 -24.23
CA ARG A 227 15.82 -11.59 -25.58
C ARG A 227 15.44 -10.28 -26.30
N TRP A 228 16.41 -9.42 -26.58
CA TRP A 228 16.18 -8.26 -27.44
C TRP A 228 16.19 -8.68 -28.89
N THR A 229 15.06 -8.48 -29.56
CA THR A 229 14.95 -8.56 -31.02
C THR A 229 15.51 -7.32 -31.70
N ASP A 230 15.50 -6.17 -31.01
CA ASP A 230 16.02 -4.90 -31.49
C ASP A 230 16.80 -4.16 -30.40
N LEU A 231 18.13 -4.20 -30.48
CA LEU A 231 19.02 -3.51 -29.54
C LEU A 231 18.96 -1.98 -29.65
N ASN A 232 18.37 -1.42 -30.71
CA ASN A 232 18.28 0.03 -30.88
C ASN A 232 17.31 0.68 -29.87
N VAL A 233 16.39 -0.10 -29.29
CA VAL A 233 15.46 0.37 -28.26
C VAL A 233 16.10 0.37 -26.86
N ALA A 234 17.15 -0.43 -26.63
CA ALA A 234 17.77 -0.58 -25.31
C ALA A 234 18.33 0.73 -24.74
N PRO A 235 18.99 1.60 -25.52
CA PRO A 235 19.41 2.92 -25.04
C PRO A 235 18.28 3.80 -24.51
N ARG A 236 17.12 3.77 -25.19
CA ARG A 236 15.94 4.54 -24.78
C ARG A 236 15.31 3.95 -23.52
N TYR A 237 15.15 2.62 -23.48
CA TYR A 237 14.65 1.92 -22.30
C TYR A 237 15.50 2.24 -21.06
N LEU A 238 16.82 2.12 -21.16
CA LEU A 238 17.75 2.42 -20.06
C LEU A 238 17.59 3.84 -19.53
N ALA A 239 17.46 4.80 -20.42
CA ALA A 239 17.29 6.19 -20.05
C ALA A 239 15.93 6.45 -19.36
N LEU A 240 14.92 5.64 -19.66
CA LEU A 240 13.58 5.72 -19.06
C LEU A 240 13.45 5.00 -17.71
N VAL A 241 14.33 4.05 -17.37
CA VAL A 241 14.24 3.29 -16.11
C VAL A 241 14.13 4.19 -14.87
N PRO A 242 15.00 5.19 -14.67
CA PRO A 242 14.92 6.04 -13.48
C PRO A 242 13.63 6.87 -13.43
N TRP A 243 13.18 7.38 -14.59
CA TRP A 243 11.88 8.07 -14.69
C TRP A 243 10.72 7.12 -14.31
N GLY A 244 10.73 5.89 -14.85
CA GLY A 244 9.73 4.88 -14.53
C GLY A 244 9.68 4.55 -13.03
N MET A 245 10.83 4.45 -12.37
CA MET A 245 10.89 4.21 -10.93
C MET A 245 10.41 5.41 -10.10
N VAL A 246 10.78 6.63 -10.50
CA VAL A 246 10.57 7.84 -9.69
C VAL A 246 9.20 8.48 -9.95
N ALA A 247 8.84 8.68 -11.21
CA ALA A 247 7.60 9.37 -11.58
C ALA A 247 6.42 8.38 -11.71
N VAL A 248 6.64 7.19 -12.28
CA VAL A 248 5.57 6.22 -12.55
C VAL A 248 5.37 5.23 -11.40
N GLY A 249 6.42 4.89 -10.64
CA GLY A 249 6.37 3.94 -9.52
C GLY A 249 5.21 4.16 -8.54
N PRO A 250 4.98 5.40 -8.02
CA PRO A 250 3.85 5.68 -7.13
C PRO A 250 2.48 5.40 -7.76
N TRP A 251 2.34 5.63 -9.06
CA TRP A 251 1.11 5.37 -9.81
C TRP A 251 0.88 3.89 -10.08
N ALA A 252 1.95 3.14 -10.39
CA ALA A 252 1.89 1.69 -10.53
C ALA A 252 1.48 1.04 -9.20
N ALA A 253 2.07 1.46 -8.08
CA ALA A 253 1.69 1.00 -6.75
C ALA A 253 0.24 1.36 -6.41
N LEU A 254 -0.21 2.57 -6.75
CA LEU A 254 -1.61 2.99 -6.58
C LEU A 254 -2.58 2.09 -7.38
N ALA A 255 -2.27 1.79 -8.63
CA ALA A 255 -3.05 0.88 -9.47
C ALA A 255 -3.12 -0.54 -8.89
N GLU A 256 -1.98 -1.10 -8.44
CA GLU A 256 -1.94 -2.43 -7.82
C GLU A 256 -2.79 -2.50 -6.54
N ARG A 257 -2.78 -1.44 -5.72
CA ARG A 257 -3.59 -1.37 -4.49
C ARG A 257 -5.07 -1.21 -4.77
N ALA A 258 -5.42 -0.55 -5.88
CA ALA A 258 -6.77 -0.56 -6.44
C ALA A 258 -7.15 -1.92 -7.07
N GLY A 259 -6.20 -2.87 -7.16
CA GLY A 259 -6.36 -4.13 -7.86
C GLY A 259 -6.67 -3.94 -9.35
N MET A 260 -6.19 -2.84 -9.93
CA MET A 260 -6.09 -2.66 -11.38
C MET A 260 -4.88 -3.45 -11.86
N ASP A 261 -4.94 -3.94 -13.10
CA ASP A 261 -3.75 -4.52 -13.71
C ASP A 261 -2.77 -3.39 -14.03
N ALA A 262 -1.70 -3.25 -13.23
CA ALA A 262 -0.61 -2.33 -13.52
C ALA A 262 0.26 -2.82 -14.70
N SER A 263 -0.07 -3.97 -15.28
CA SER A 263 0.59 -4.57 -16.43
C SER A 263 -0.13 -4.20 -17.74
N GLY A 264 0.63 -4.08 -18.82
CA GLY A 264 0.07 -3.91 -20.16
C GLY A 264 -0.56 -2.54 -20.48
N GLN A 265 -1.39 -2.54 -21.52
CA GLN A 265 -1.94 -1.33 -22.16
C GLN A 265 -3.01 -0.63 -21.31
N ASP A 266 -3.81 -1.39 -20.56
CA ASP A 266 -4.88 -0.83 -19.72
C ASP A 266 -4.32 0.14 -18.67
N PHE A 267 -3.16 -0.18 -18.08
CA PHE A 267 -2.45 0.75 -17.19
C PHE A 267 -1.97 2.00 -17.91
N ILE A 268 -1.41 1.88 -19.13
CA ILE A 268 -0.95 3.02 -19.93
C ILE A 268 -2.12 3.98 -20.21
N ASP A 269 -3.25 3.42 -20.65
CA ASP A 269 -4.43 4.18 -21.03
C ASP A 269 -5.03 4.87 -19.82
N TRP A 270 -5.10 4.18 -18.68
CA TRP A 270 -5.58 4.72 -17.41
C TRP A 270 -4.66 5.82 -16.86
N VAL A 271 -3.35 5.59 -16.79
CA VAL A 271 -2.44 6.41 -15.95
C VAL A 271 -2.18 7.80 -16.51
N SER A 272 -2.28 8.03 -17.82
CA SER A 272 -2.10 9.35 -18.41
C SER A 272 -2.72 9.45 -19.81
N ASP A 273 -3.16 10.64 -20.20
CA ASP A 273 -3.54 10.97 -21.59
C ASP A 273 -2.40 11.64 -22.37
N ASP A 274 -1.28 11.94 -21.71
CA ASP A 274 -0.11 12.56 -22.33
C ASP A 274 0.56 11.57 -23.30
N PRO A 275 0.66 11.88 -24.61
CA PRO A 275 1.26 11.00 -25.59
C PRO A 275 2.72 10.62 -25.29
N SER A 276 3.49 11.53 -24.69
CA SER A 276 4.90 11.30 -24.34
C SER A 276 5.04 10.33 -23.16
N VAL A 277 4.12 10.40 -22.19
CA VAL A 277 4.03 9.44 -21.08
C VAL A 277 3.65 8.07 -21.64
N ARG A 278 2.60 7.99 -22.48
CA ARG A 278 2.13 6.72 -23.05
C ARG A 278 3.22 6.02 -23.86
N GLU A 279 3.89 6.74 -24.75
CA GLU A 279 4.99 6.19 -25.56
C GLU A 279 6.14 5.67 -24.68
N ALA A 280 6.54 6.44 -23.67
CA ALA A 280 7.59 6.04 -22.74
C ALA A 280 7.21 4.80 -21.92
N LEU A 281 5.96 4.70 -21.46
CA LEU A 281 5.45 3.51 -20.78
C LEU A 281 5.42 2.31 -21.71
N THR A 282 5.03 2.47 -22.98
CA THR A 282 5.08 1.38 -23.96
C THR A 282 6.50 0.82 -24.10
N VAL A 283 7.53 1.69 -24.15
CA VAL A 283 8.94 1.27 -24.19
C VAL A 283 9.33 0.49 -22.93
N LEU A 284 8.91 0.93 -21.75
CA LEU A 284 9.17 0.23 -20.49
C LEU A 284 8.43 -1.13 -20.42
N LEU A 285 7.17 -1.19 -20.87
CA LEU A 285 6.30 -2.38 -20.81
C LEU A 285 6.72 -3.49 -21.75
N LEU A 286 7.08 -3.14 -22.99
CA LEU A 286 7.55 -4.09 -24.01
C LEU A 286 8.72 -4.96 -23.51
N ARG A 287 9.42 -4.53 -22.46
CA ARG A 287 10.68 -5.13 -22.00
C ARG A 287 10.64 -5.67 -20.56
N SER A 288 9.58 -5.37 -19.82
CA SER A 288 9.37 -5.87 -18.46
C SER A 288 8.52 -7.15 -18.42
N ASP A 289 8.50 -7.94 -19.52
CA ASP A 289 7.56 -9.04 -19.75
C ASP A 289 6.10 -8.64 -19.52
N GLY A 290 5.77 -7.41 -19.92
CA GLY A 290 4.46 -6.81 -19.72
C GLY A 290 4.16 -6.34 -18.30
N ARG A 291 5.04 -6.55 -17.31
CA ARG A 291 4.78 -6.25 -15.90
C ARG A 291 5.39 -4.92 -15.45
N MET A 292 4.58 -3.99 -14.93
CA MET A 292 5.08 -2.79 -14.21
C MET A 292 5.21 -2.96 -12.71
N GLY A 293 4.75 -4.07 -12.11
CA GLY A 293 4.98 -4.36 -10.69
C GLY A 293 6.45 -4.30 -10.22
N PRO A 294 7.46 -4.41 -11.11
CA PRO A 294 8.82 -4.11 -10.72
C PRO A 294 9.09 -2.60 -10.47
N LEU A 295 8.24 -1.67 -10.94
CA LEU A 295 8.32 -0.21 -10.67
C LEU A 295 7.67 0.18 -9.34
N SER A 296 6.67 -0.56 -8.86
CA SER A 296 6.01 -0.33 -7.56
C SER A 296 6.80 -0.87 -6.37
N VAL A 297 7.85 -1.64 -6.61
CA VAL A 297 8.61 -2.37 -5.56
C VAL A 297 9.10 -1.47 -4.42
N LEU A 298 9.39 -0.19 -4.71
CA LEU A 298 9.87 0.76 -3.70
C LEU A 298 8.75 1.25 -2.76
N ASP A 299 7.48 1.04 -3.11
CA ASP A 299 6.33 1.39 -2.27
C ASP A 299 6.27 0.56 -0.99
N ASP A 300 6.74 -0.68 -1.01
CA ASP A 300 6.69 -1.58 0.15
C ASP A 300 7.94 -1.55 1.05
N TYR A 301 8.94 -0.74 0.72
CA TYR A 301 10.16 -0.62 1.53
C TYR A 301 9.90 0.04 2.89
N ASP A 302 8.99 1.03 2.93
CA ASP A 302 8.56 1.67 4.17
C ASP A 302 7.02 1.69 4.23
N ARG A 303 6.45 0.89 5.13
CA ARG A 303 5.01 0.77 5.30
C ARG A 303 4.33 2.08 5.73
N VAL A 304 5.07 2.99 6.35
CA VAL A 304 4.56 4.28 6.79
C VAL A 304 4.76 5.33 5.69
N MET A 305 5.88 5.26 4.97
CA MET A 305 6.28 6.22 3.93
C MET A 305 6.10 5.69 2.52
N ARG A 306 4.95 5.08 2.25
CA ARG A 306 4.55 4.61 0.92
C ARG A 306 4.29 5.78 -0.03
N PRO A 307 5.01 5.92 -1.15
CA PRO A 307 4.74 6.94 -2.15
C PRO A 307 3.30 6.93 -2.70
N SER A 308 2.66 5.77 -2.85
CA SER A 308 1.25 5.65 -3.26
C SER A 308 0.29 6.27 -2.24
N THR A 309 0.54 6.03 -0.94
CA THR A 309 -0.21 6.66 0.16
C THR A 309 0.04 8.17 0.16
N GLY A 310 1.29 8.61 -0.02
CA GLY A 310 1.60 10.03 -0.05
C GLY A 310 1.01 10.76 -1.26
N LEU A 311 0.94 10.11 -2.42
CA LEU A 311 0.25 10.64 -3.60
C LEU A 311 -1.24 10.86 -3.30
N VAL A 312 -1.92 9.90 -2.68
CA VAL A 312 -3.33 10.04 -2.26
C VAL A 312 -3.48 11.12 -1.18
N ALA A 313 -2.63 11.12 -0.15
CA ALA A 313 -2.72 12.06 0.97
C ALA A 313 -2.49 13.52 0.54
N LEU A 314 -1.44 13.76 -0.26
CA LEU A 314 -1.11 15.10 -0.75
C LEU A 314 -2.17 15.58 -1.75
N THR A 315 -2.69 14.71 -2.62
CA THR A 315 -3.79 15.11 -3.51
C THR A 315 -5.05 15.43 -2.71
N ALA A 316 -5.42 14.60 -1.73
CA ALA A 316 -6.59 14.83 -0.90
C ALA A 316 -6.54 16.11 -0.07
N ALA A 317 -5.34 16.51 0.37
CA ALA A 317 -5.12 17.74 1.12
C ALA A 317 -5.24 19.00 0.25
N HIS A 318 -5.07 18.87 -1.06
CA HIS A 318 -4.84 20.00 -1.96
C HIS A 318 -5.82 20.10 -3.13
N HIS A 319 -6.59 19.04 -3.40
CA HIS A 319 -7.64 19.02 -4.42
C HIS A 319 -9.01 19.25 -3.77
N PRO A 320 -9.69 20.38 -4.06
CA PRO A 320 -11.04 20.64 -3.56
C PRO A 320 -12.02 19.55 -4.03
N GLY A 321 -12.82 19.04 -3.09
CA GLY A 321 -13.81 18.00 -3.39
C GLY A 321 -13.28 16.57 -3.35
N PHE A 322 -12.01 16.35 -2.96
CA PHE A 322 -11.49 15.00 -2.76
C PHE A 322 -12.21 14.30 -1.58
N GLU A 323 -12.92 13.22 -1.87
CA GLU A 323 -13.62 12.38 -0.90
C GLU A 323 -12.72 11.25 -0.42
N MET A 324 -12.05 11.45 0.71
CA MET A 324 -11.20 10.42 1.33
C MET A 324 -12.05 9.25 1.87
N PRO A 325 -11.87 8.01 1.40
CA PRO A 325 -12.57 6.87 1.97
C PRO A 325 -12.13 6.59 3.42
N ASP A 326 -13.07 6.41 4.34
CA ASP A 326 -12.81 6.13 5.76
C ASP A 326 -11.86 4.95 5.98
N VAL A 327 -11.95 3.93 5.13
CA VAL A 327 -11.12 2.71 5.19
C VAL A 327 -9.63 3.02 5.01
N LEU A 328 -9.28 4.11 4.32
CA LEU A 328 -7.89 4.57 4.10
C LEU A 328 -7.42 5.57 5.16
N GLY A 329 -8.33 6.09 5.99
CA GLY A 329 -8.04 7.19 6.91
C GLY A 329 -6.89 6.91 7.87
N ALA A 330 -6.80 5.68 8.40
CA ALA A 330 -5.71 5.30 9.31
C ALA A 330 -4.33 5.30 8.64
N GLU A 331 -4.25 4.87 7.37
CA GLU A 331 -2.99 4.83 6.62
C GLU A 331 -2.55 6.23 6.20
N VAL A 332 -3.48 7.04 5.69
CA VAL A 332 -3.23 8.44 5.32
C VAL A 332 -2.83 9.26 6.54
N ARG A 333 -3.49 9.07 7.68
CA ARG A 333 -3.11 9.71 8.95
C ARG A 333 -1.68 9.33 9.35
N GLY A 334 -1.34 8.04 9.31
CA GLY A 334 0.01 7.57 9.65
C GLY A 334 1.09 8.20 8.78
N PHE A 335 0.82 8.41 7.49
CA PHE A 335 1.72 9.15 6.59
C PHE A 335 1.85 10.64 6.98
N ILE A 336 0.73 11.33 7.25
CA ILE A 336 0.74 12.74 7.65
C ILE A 336 1.48 12.96 8.98
N GLU A 337 1.34 12.04 9.93
CA GLU A 337 2.09 12.07 11.20
C GLU A 337 3.62 12.00 10.98
N VAL A 338 4.09 11.38 9.91
CA VAL A 338 5.52 11.43 9.55
C VAL A 338 5.90 12.78 8.94
N LEU A 339 5.05 13.34 8.06
CA LEU A 339 5.28 14.69 7.52
C LEU A 339 5.38 15.73 8.63
N GLN A 340 4.57 15.57 9.69
CA GLN A 340 4.60 16.44 10.86
C GLN A 340 5.96 16.43 11.57
N ARG A 341 6.63 15.28 11.69
CA ARG A 341 7.96 15.19 12.30
C ARG A 341 9.04 15.88 11.45
N GLY A 342 8.80 15.99 10.15
CA GLY A 342 9.67 16.69 9.21
C GLY A 342 9.35 18.18 9.03
N ASP A 343 8.42 18.74 9.82
CA ASP A 343 7.91 20.11 9.65
C ASP A 343 7.37 20.39 8.22
N LEU A 344 6.77 19.37 7.59
CA LEU A 344 6.31 19.41 6.19
C LEU A 344 4.81 19.64 6.01
N LEU A 345 4.11 20.06 7.07
CA LEU A 345 2.66 20.26 7.00
C LEU A 345 2.32 21.54 6.24
N THR A 346 1.42 21.44 5.27
CA THR A 346 0.75 22.60 4.68
C THR A 346 -0.59 22.86 5.37
N PRO A 347 -1.23 24.02 5.17
CA PRO A 347 -2.58 24.25 5.69
C PRO A 347 -3.59 23.17 5.26
N GLY A 348 -3.54 22.71 4.00
CA GLY A 348 -4.41 21.64 3.51
C GLY A 348 -4.13 20.29 4.16
N ILE A 349 -2.86 19.96 4.43
CA ILE A 349 -2.51 18.71 5.12
C ILE A 349 -2.99 18.74 6.58
N VAL A 350 -2.91 19.91 7.23
CA VAL A 350 -3.45 20.11 8.60
C VAL A 350 -4.95 19.95 8.63
N GLU A 351 -5.68 20.54 7.68
CA GLU A 351 -7.13 20.40 7.58
C GLU A 351 -7.53 18.92 7.39
N LEU A 352 -6.84 18.21 6.49
CA LEU A 352 -7.05 16.78 6.29
C LEU A 352 -6.75 15.97 7.55
N LEU A 353 -5.66 16.28 8.27
CA LEU A 353 -5.31 15.61 9.53
C LEU A 353 -6.41 15.80 10.57
N LEU A 354 -6.91 17.02 10.75
CA LEU A 354 -7.99 17.33 11.70
C LEU A 354 -9.31 16.66 11.31
N LYS A 355 -9.59 16.51 10.01
CA LYS A 355 -10.74 15.74 9.53
C LYS A 355 -10.62 14.25 9.85
N LEU A 356 -9.42 13.67 9.73
CA LEU A 356 -9.15 12.26 9.98
C LEU A 356 -8.99 11.91 11.46
N ALA A 357 -8.50 12.86 12.26
CA ALA A 357 -8.27 12.73 13.69
C ALA A 357 -8.50 14.09 14.36
N PRO A 358 -9.74 14.41 14.77
CA PRO A 358 -10.09 15.68 15.41
C PRO A 358 -9.26 15.99 16.66
N GLU A 359 -8.78 14.95 17.35
CA GLU A 359 -7.91 15.02 18.53
C GLU A 359 -6.41 15.22 18.21
N ALA A 360 -6.01 15.36 16.93
CA ALA A 360 -4.60 15.42 16.54
C ALA A 360 -3.84 16.60 17.16
N LEU A 361 -4.51 17.74 17.39
CA LEU A 361 -3.89 18.89 18.07
C LEU A 361 -3.38 18.51 19.46
N ASP A 362 -4.19 17.79 20.23
CA ASP A 362 -3.82 17.36 21.59
C ASP A 362 -2.76 16.27 21.56
N ASN A 363 -2.89 15.31 20.63
CA ASN A 363 -1.95 14.20 20.53
C ASN A 363 -0.55 14.63 20.06
N ILE A 364 -0.47 15.66 19.21
CA ILE A 364 0.77 16.06 18.55
C ILE A 364 1.43 17.26 19.23
N LEU A 365 0.67 18.32 19.51
CA LEU A 365 1.20 19.55 20.12
C LEU A 365 1.08 19.53 21.65
N GLY A 366 0.38 18.54 22.21
CA GLY A 366 0.11 18.43 23.63
C GLY A 366 -1.11 19.25 24.07
N PRO A 367 -1.38 19.27 25.40
CA PRO A 367 -2.50 20.00 25.96
C PRO A 367 -2.36 21.52 25.78
N ASP A 368 -3.51 22.21 25.74
CA ASP A 368 -3.55 23.68 25.69
C ASP A 368 -3.10 24.31 27.02
N LEU A 369 -1.79 24.52 27.15
CA LEU A 369 -1.20 25.11 28.35
C LEU A 369 -1.65 26.56 28.55
N ALA A 370 -1.89 27.33 27.50
CA ALA A 370 -2.30 28.72 27.61
C ALA A 370 -3.71 28.83 28.21
N ALA A 371 -4.66 28.02 27.72
CA ALA A 371 -6.00 27.94 28.28
C ALA A 371 -5.99 27.45 29.75
N SER A 372 -5.11 26.50 30.07
CA SER A 372 -4.91 26.02 31.45
C SER A 372 -4.39 27.12 32.38
N ILE A 373 -3.42 27.92 31.94
CA ILE A 373 -2.88 29.06 32.71
C ILE A 373 -3.95 30.12 32.92
N ASP A 374 -4.70 30.49 31.88
CA ASP A 374 -5.79 31.47 31.99
C ASP A 374 -6.81 31.04 33.04
N SER A 375 -7.21 29.77 33.01
CA SER A 375 -8.14 29.19 33.99
C SER A 375 -7.57 29.19 35.41
N GLN A 376 -6.32 28.75 35.60
CA GLN A 376 -5.68 28.67 36.92
C GLN A 376 -5.46 30.03 37.57
N LEU A 377 -5.16 31.06 36.77
CA LEU A 377 -4.88 32.41 37.24
C LEU A 377 -6.12 33.33 37.25
N GLY A 378 -7.28 32.84 36.76
CA GLY A 378 -8.49 33.64 36.64
C GLY A 378 -8.36 34.79 35.62
N LEU A 379 -7.57 34.59 34.56
CA LEU A 379 -7.40 35.55 33.48
C LEU A 379 -8.51 35.41 32.43
N PRO A 380 -8.83 36.48 31.66
CA PRO A 380 -9.67 36.35 30.47
C PRO A 380 -9.07 35.35 29.47
N ALA A 381 -9.91 34.56 28.81
CA ALA A 381 -9.48 33.57 27.82
C ALA A 381 -8.66 34.23 26.69
N GLY A 382 -7.50 33.65 26.37
CA GLY A 382 -6.57 34.14 25.35
C GLY A 382 -5.46 35.03 25.91
N THR A 383 -5.56 35.49 27.16
CA THR A 383 -4.56 36.40 27.77
C THR A 383 -3.16 35.77 27.78
N SER A 384 -3.06 34.51 28.21
CA SER A 384 -1.78 33.81 28.24
C SER A 384 -1.20 33.64 26.83
N CYS A 385 -2.04 33.29 25.84
CA CYS A 385 -1.61 33.19 24.45
C CYS A 385 -1.04 34.51 23.91
N ASP A 386 -1.69 35.63 24.21
CA ASP A 386 -1.23 36.97 23.80
C ASP A 386 0.13 37.32 24.43
N VAL A 387 0.31 37.02 25.73
CA VAL A 387 1.57 37.24 26.44
C VAL A 387 2.70 36.39 25.83
N LEU A 388 2.45 35.10 25.60
CA LEU A 388 3.43 34.19 25.02
C LEU A 388 3.80 34.60 23.59
N THR A 389 2.81 35.04 22.80
CA THR A 389 3.02 35.58 21.44
C THR A 389 3.88 36.85 21.47
N ALA A 390 3.62 37.77 22.41
CA ALA A 390 4.42 38.97 22.58
C ALA A 390 5.87 38.66 23.00
N LEU A 391 6.07 37.61 23.81
CA LEU A 391 7.39 37.13 24.22
C LEU A 391 8.19 36.56 23.03
N LEU A 392 7.54 35.72 22.19
CA LEU A 392 8.14 35.19 20.97
C LEU A 392 8.63 36.31 20.04
N LYS A 393 7.84 37.38 19.87
CA LYS A 393 8.21 38.54 19.04
C LYS A 393 9.47 39.28 19.52
N ARG A 394 9.85 39.16 20.79
CA ARG A 394 10.99 39.87 21.40
C ARG A 394 12.27 39.04 21.48
N ARG A 395 12.21 37.76 21.18
CA ARG A 395 13.33 36.81 21.36
C ARG A 395 13.63 36.12 20.04
N SER A 396 14.87 35.69 19.86
CA SER A 396 15.24 34.92 18.67
C SER A 396 14.60 33.53 18.71
N ALA A 397 13.98 33.11 17.59
CA ALA A 397 13.19 31.88 17.46
C ALA A 397 13.89 30.59 17.96
N TRP A 398 15.22 30.53 17.87
CA TRP A 398 15.97 29.34 18.29
C TRP A 398 15.91 29.05 19.80
N GLN A 399 15.69 30.07 20.64
CA GLN A 399 15.68 29.93 22.11
C GLN A 399 14.35 29.42 22.66
N LEU A 400 13.29 29.37 21.83
CA LEU A 400 11.92 29.26 22.29
C LEU A 400 11.06 28.30 21.43
N ARG A 401 11.65 27.25 20.83
CA ARG A 401 10.88 26.29 20.02
C ARG A 401 9.70 25.65 20.76
N ASP A 402 9.89 25.33 22.04
CA ASP A 402 8.81 24.78 22.86
C ASP A 402 7.69 25.80 23.10
N LEU A 403 8.05 27.09 23.21
CA LEU A 403 7.07 28.16 23.36
C LEU A 403 6.29 28.41 22.06
N ASP A 404 6.95 28.31 20.91
CA ASP A 404 6.31 28.40 19.61
C ASP A 404 5.22 27.32 19.43
N ARG A 405 5.51 26.08 19.85
CA ARG A 405 4.53 24.99 19.89
C ARG A 405 3.35 25.29 20.82
N VAL A 406 3.60 25.85 22.00
CA VAL A 406 2.54 26.21 22.96
C VAL A 406 1.65 27.32 22.38
N VAL A 407 2.24 28.33 21.73
CA VAL A 407 1.48 29.41 21.09
C VAL A 407 0.68 28.88 19.90
N ALA A 408 1.28 28.06 19.05
CA ALA A 408 0.59 27.43 17.92
C ALA A 408 -0.61 26.59 18.43
N ARG A 409 -0.41 25.76 19.45
CA ARG A 409 -1.49 24.98 20.08
C ARG A 409 -2.61 25.88 20.63
N ALA A 410 -2.27 26.94 21.35
CA ALA A 410 -3.25 27.87 21.93
C ALA A 410 -4.06 28.62 20.86
N GLN A 411 -3.47 28.83 19.69
CA GLN A 411 -4.14 29.42 18.51
C GLN A 411 -4.94 28.39 17.70
N GLY A 412 -4.91 27.10 18.10
CA GLY A 412 -5.51 26.01 17.32
C GLY A 412 -4.83 25.81 15.96
N ALA A 413 -3.58 26.24 15.81
CA ALA A 413 -2.84 26.20 14.57
C ALA A 413 -1.66 25.23 14.67
N PHE A 414 -1.39 24.49 13.60
CA PHE A 414 -0.10 23.83 13.43
C PHE A 414 0.86 24.81 12.75
N PRO A 415 2.18 24.72 13.01
CA PRO A 415 3.15 25.37 12.14
C PRO A 415 3.05 24.77 10.74
N THR A 416 2.85 25.62 9.73
CA THR A 416 2.69 25.18 8.34
C THR A 416 3.66 25.84 7.38
N ILE A 417 4.00 25.13 6.31
CA ILE A 417 4.74 25.63 5.15
C ILE A 417 3.84 25.72 3.93
N THR A 418 4.28 26.46 2.91
CA THR A 418 3.51 26.63 1.66
C THR A 418 3.52 25.36 0.81
N THR A 419 4.68 24.71 0.71
CA THR A 419 4.91 23.55 -0.17
C THR A 419 5.86 22.59 0.53
N PRO A 420 5.54 21.29 0.64
CA PRO A 420 6.44 20.29 1.19
C PRO A 420 7.73 20.20 0.37
N ASP A 421 8.88 20.36 1.03
CA ASP A 421 10.19 20.26 0.40
C ASP A 421 10.90 18.96 0.78
N PHE A 422 10.84 17.99 -0.12
CA PHE A 422 11.49 16.68 0.01
C PHE A 422 12.92 16.65 -0.56
N THR A 423 13.50 17.80 -0.95
CA THR A 423 14.87 17.83 -1.49
C THR A 423 15.94 17.49 -0.47
N ARG A 424 15.64 17.71 0.82
CA ARG A 424 16.53 17.39 1.94
C ARG A 424 16.37 15.97 2.46
N TRP A 425 15.35 15.26 1.98
CA TRP A 425 15.12 13.89 2.39
C TRP A 425 16.10 12.96 1.69
N THR A 426 16.52 11.95 2.42
CA THR A 426 17.33 10.84 1.91
C THR A 426 16.56 9.56 2.14
N GLY A 427 16.64 8.62 1.20
CA GLY A 427 16.00 7.32 1.35
C GLY A 427 15.46 6.82 0.02
N SER A 428 15.07 5.55 -0.01
CA SER A 428 14.61 4.91 -1.24
C SER A 428 13.37 5.55 -1.88
N THR A 429 12.56 6.25 -1.09
CA THR A 429 11.30 6.89 -1.53
C THR A 429 11.40 8.40 -1.73
N ALA A 430 12.49 9.04 -1.30
CA ALA A 430 12.62 10.51 -1.35
C ALA A 430 12.48 11.09 -2.77
N PRO A 431 13.11 10.52 -3.83
CA PRO A 431 12.92 11.02 -5.19
C PRO A 431 11.47 10.95 -5.68
N MET A 432 10.71 9.92 -5.26
CA MET A 432 9.30 9.77 -5.63
C MET A 432 8.43 10.88 -5.02
N PHE A 433 8.67 11.25 -3.76
CA PHE A 433 7.94 12.37 -3.15
C PHE A 433 8.26 13.70 -3.82
N GLN A 434 9.49 13.92 -4.26
CA GLN A 434 9.84 15.09 -5.07
C GLN A 434 9.04 15.11 -6.39
N ALA A 435 8.90 13.96 -7.07
CA ALA A 435 8.09 13.83 -8.28
C ALA A 435 6.59 14.05 -8.03
N ILE A 436 6.05 13.55 -6.91
CA ILE A 436 4.65 13.76 -6.53
C ILE A 436 4.37 15.25 -6.28
N VAL A 437 5.22 15.94 -5.53
CA VAL A 437 5.06 17.39 -5.28
C VAL A 437 5.15 18.17 -6.59
N ALA A 438 6.13 17.88 -7.44
CA ALA A 438 6.26 18.56 -8.72
C ALA A 438 5.06 18.27 -9.66
N ALA A 439 4.46 17.07 -9.61
CA ALA A 439 3.22 16.77 -10.34
C ALA A 439 2.02 17.59 -9.84
N LEU A 440 1.88 17.75 -8.51
CA LEU A 440 0.82 18.58 -7.91
C LEU A 440 1.01 20.07 -8.19
N VAL A 441 2.26 20.53 -8.26
CA VAL A 441 2.58 21.92 -8.67
C VAL A 441 2.28 22.13 -10.16
N ALA A 442 2.66 21.19 -11.02
CA ALA A 442 2.38 21.25 -12.45
C ALA A 442 0.88 21.20 -12.78
N SER A 443 0.07 20.58 -11.93
CA SER A 443 -1.40 20.50 -12.04
C SER A 443 -2.14 21.59 -11.23
N GLU A 444 -1.42 22.59 -10.73
CA GLU A 444 -1.95 23.75 -10.01
C GLU A 444 -2.70 23.45 -8.70
N HIS A 445 -2.63 22.21 -8.16
CA HIS A 445 -3.22 21.89 -6.86
C HIS A 445 -2.34 22.33 -5.70
N LEU A 446 -1.04 22.50 -5.93
CA LEU A 446 -0.08 22.92 -4.92
C LEU A 446 0.73 24.14 -5.41
N PRO A 447 0.93 25.18 -4.61
CA PRO A 447 1.82 26.28 -4.99
C PRO A 447 3.28 25.79 -5.07
N ALA A 448 4.06 26.40 -5.96
CA ALA A 448 5.50 26.20 -5.96
C ALA A 448 6.15 26.82 -4.69
N PRO A 449 7.32 26.31 -4.24
CA PRO A 449 8.05 26.90 -3.13
C PRO A 449 8.35 28.39 -3.36
N ILE A 450 8.35 29.18 -2.28
CA ILE A 450 8.61 30.62 -2.35
C ILE A 450 9.93 30.89 -3.09
N GLY A 451 9.87 31.73 -4.13
CA GLY A 451 11.02 32.11 -4.95
C GLY A 451 11.42 31.09 -6.02
N THR A 452 10.63 30.04 -6.25
CA THR A 452 10.83 29.08 -7.34
C THR A 452 9.64 29.13 -8.30
N ALA A 453 9.88 29.26 -9.61
CA ALA A 453 8.80 29.14 -10.59
C ALA A 453 8.33 27.67 -10.68
N PRO A 454 7.04 27.39 -10.96
CA PRO A 454 6.54 26.03 -11.14
C PRO A 454 7.37 25.19 -12.11
N ASP A 455 7.71 25.75 -13.28
CA ASP A 455 8.50 25.07 -14.31
C ASP A 455 9.93 24.75 -13.83
N ASP A 456 10.56 25.64 -13.06
CA ASP A 456 11.89 25.42 -12.50
C ASP A 456 11.91 24.24 -11.51
N LEU A 457 10.83 24.06 -10.74
CA LEU A 457 10.69 22.91 -9.86
C LEU A 457 10.56 21.62 -10.66
N VAL A 458 9.69 21.62 -11.67
CA VAL A 458 9.46 20.46 -12.54
C VAL A 458 10.74 20.06 -13.27
N ASP A 459 11.48 21.02 -13.83
CA ASP A 459 12.74 20.76 -14.52
C ASP A 459 13.85 20.28 -13.58
N ARG A 460 13.92 20.82 -12.36
CA ARG A 460 14.85 20.35 -11.32
C ARG A 460 14.58 18.89 -10.96
N VAL A 461 13.31 18.51 -10.80
CA VAL A 461 12.93 17.13 -10.50
C VAL A 461 13.20 16.23 -11.71
N ARG A 462 12.90 16.68 -12.93
CA ARG A 462 13.27 15.95 -14.17
C ARG A 462 14.77 15.72 -14.31
N ALA A 463 15.59 16.65 -13.82
CA ALA A 463 17.03 16.51 -13.83
C ALA A 463 17.54 15.34 -12.98
N LEU A 464 16.73 14.78 -12.08
CA LEU A 464 17.08 13.55 -11.35
C LEU A 464 17.23 12.36 -12.32
N TRP A 465 16.36 12.23 -13.32
CA TRP A 465 16.33 11.07 -14.22
C TRP A 465 16.83 11.33 -15.65
N ARG A 466 16.88 12.59 -16.13
CA ARG A 466 17.43 12.90 -17.47
C ARG A 466 18.88 12.39 -17.63
N GLY A 467 19.62 12.39 -16.53
CA GLY A 467 21.01 11.98 -16.48
C GLY A 467 21.91 13.00 -17.17
N GLY A 468 23.02 13.32 -16.53
CA GLY A 468 23.99 14.28 -17.04
C GLY A 468 25.32 14.07 -16.36
N LEU A 469 26.40 14.09 -17.12
CA LEU A 469 27.74 14.22 -16.57
C LEU A 469 27.88 15.71 -16.23
N GLU A 470 27.31 16.15 -15.11
CA GLU A 470 27.62 17.50 -14.68
C GLU A 470 29.05 17.57 -14.12
N PRO A 471 29.81 18.60 -14.50
CA PRO A 471 31.12 18.85 -13.94
C PRO A 471 30.95 19.35 -12.49
N ASP A 472 31.34 18.53 -11.50
CA ASP A 472 31.75 18.86 -10.12
C ASP A 472 30.95 19.89 -9.25
N ASP A 473 29.83 20.45 -9.67
CA ASP A 473 29.24 21.65 -9.05
C ASP A 473 28.27 21.42 -7.88
N TYR A 474 28.12 20.18 -7.40
CA TYR A 474 27.38 19.92 -6.16
C TYR A 474 28.33 19.44 -5.06
N PRO A 475 28.65 20.28 -4.04
CA PRO A 475 29.34 19.79 -2.87
C PRO A 475 28.45 18.73 -2.22
N PHE A 476 28.94 17.48 -2.24
CA PHE A 476 28.36 16.40 -1.45
C PHE A 476 28.39 16.84 0.01
N ILE A 477 27.24 17.25 0.55
CA ILE A 477 27.07 17.47 1.98
C ILE A 477 26.68 16.11 2.56
N PRO A 478 27.58 15.38 3.24
CA PRO A 478 27.21 14.12 3.86
C PRO A 478 26.09 14.39 4.87
N ALA A 479 24.94 13.75 4.64
CA ALA A 479 23.82 13.77 5.57
C ALA A 479 24.23 13.08 6.87
N SER A 480 24.72 13.85 7.84
CA SER A 480 24.88 13.37 9.21
C SER A 480 23.49 13.26 9.84
N ARG A 481 22.99 12.02 9.91
CA ARG A 481 21.93 11.48 10.78
C ARG A 481 20.82 12.46 11.21
N PHE A 482 19.68 12.37 10.55
CA PHE A 482 18.38 12.58 11.19
C PHE A 482 17.55 11.30 11.00
N VAL A 483 17.22 10.66 12.13
CA VAL A 483 16.14 9.69 12.32
C VAL A 483 15.24 10.27 13.38
#